data_AF-M1EFW3-F1
#
_entry.id   AF-M1EFW3-F1
#
_cell.length_a   1.000
_cell.length_b   1.000
_cell.length_c   1.000
_cell.angle_alpha   90.00
_cell.angle_beta   90.00
_cell.angle_gamma   90.00
#
_symmetry.space_group_name_H-M   'P 1'
#
loop_
_entity.id
_entity.type
_entity.pdbx_description
1 polymer ?
#
loop_
_entity_poly.entity_id
_entity_poly.type
_entity_poly.pdbx_seq_one_letter_code
_entity_poly.pdbx_strand_id
1 'polypeptide(L)'
;EFINEVGVVTLIESLLSFPSSEIRKKAVITLNPPSGDERQRKIELHVKHMCKETMSFPLNSPGQQSGLKILGQLTTDSNHHHIVANCFAELFHLLSLGNRKTRNLVLKVLLNMSENPAAARDMINTKALAALKLIFNQKEAKANLVSAVAIFINIKEHIRKGSIVVVDHVSYNTLMAIFREVKVIIER
;
A
#
# COMPACT_ATOMS: atom_id res chain seq x y z
N GLU A 1 36.78 -29.94 3.95
CA GLU A 1 37.10 -30.35 2.57
C GLU A 1 36.94 -29.14 1.68
N PHE A 2 38.06 -28.69 1.11
CA PHE A 2 38.19 -27.47 0.33
C PHE A 2 37.45 -27.68 -1.00
N ILE A 3 36.40 -26.91 -1.26
CA ILE A 3 35.92 -26.78 -2.64
C ILE A 3 37.06 -26.08 -3.39
N ASN A 4 37.82 -26.85 -4.17
CA ASN A 4 38.97 -26.36 -4.92
C ASN A 4 38.46 -25.27 -5.89
N GLU A 5 39.11 -24.10 -5.94
CA GLU A 5 38.66 -22.96 -6.76
C GLU A 5 38.44 -23.34 -8.23
N VAL A 6 39.23 -24.28 -8.74
CA VAL A 6 39.09 -24.87 -10.07
C VAL A 6 37.71 -25.55 -10.25
N GLY A 7 37.24 -26.28 -9.24
CA GLY A 7 35.95 -26.97 -9.27
C GLY A 7 34.76 -26.02 -9.28
N VAL A 8 34.87 -24.85 -8.63
CA VAL A 8 33.84 -23.80 -8.68
C VAL A 8 33.77 -23.18 -10.07
N VAL A 9 34.91 -22.88 -10.67
CA VAL A 9 34.99 -22.29 -12.02
C VAL A 9 34.40 -23.25 -13.05
N THR A 10 34.73 -24.54 -13.01
CA THR A 10 34.18 -25.54 -13.94
C THR A 10 32.67 -25.71 -13.79
N LEU A 11 32.15 -25.62 -12.56
CA LEU A 11 30.70 -25.66 -12.31
C LEU A 11 29.98 -24.44 -12.88
N ILE A 12 30.59 -23.25 -12.74
CA ILE A 12 30.08 -22.00 -13.30
C ILE A 12 30.09 -22.04 -14.83
N GLU A 13 31.18 -22.48 -15.45
CA GLU A 13 31.29 -22.63 -16.90
C GLU A 13 30.25 -23.62 -17.44
N SER A 14 30.07 -24.75 -16.76
CA SER A 14 29.02 -25.73 -17.08
C SER A 14 27.62 -25.11 -16.99
N LEU A 15 27.34 -24.35 -15.92
CA LEU A 15 26.06 -23.64 -15.73
C LEU A 15 25.77 -22.58 -16.81
N LEU A 16 26.80 -21.91 -17.31
CA LEU A 16 26.68 -20.92 -18.40
C LEU A 16 26.57 -21.58 -19.78
N SER A 17 27.10 -22.78 -19.94
CA SER A 17 27.06 -23.56 -21.18
C SER A 17 25.70 -24.20 -21.48
N PHE A 18 24.77 -24.26 -20.51
CA PHE A 18 23.46 -24.89 -20.72
C PHE A 18 22.67 -24.25 -21.88
N PRO A 19 22.03 -25.07 -22.74
CA PRO A 19 21.28 -24.61 -23.91
C PRO A 19 19.96 -23.91 -23.55
N SER A 20 19.49 -24.05 -22.31
CA SER A 20 18.24 -23.43 -21.84
C SER A 20 18.46 -21.95 -21.45
N SER A 21 17.72 -21.06 -22.11
CA SER A 21 17.72 -19.61 -21.85
C SER A 21 17.44 -19.31 -20.37
N GLU A 22 16.51 -20.03 -19.74
CA GLU A 22 16.11 -19.75 -18.36
C GLU A 22 17.11 -20.22 -17.31
N ILE A 23 17.77 -21.37 -17.52
CA ILE A 23 18.83 -21.84 -16.61
C ILE A 23 20.05 -20.93 -16.73
N ARG A 24 20.42 -20.55 -17.95
CA ARG A 24 21.51 -19.59 -18.19
C ARG A 24 21.22 -18.23 -17.56
N LYS A 25 20.00 -17.69 -17.73
CA LYS A 25 19.60 -16.43 -17.08
C LYS A 25 19.64 -16.54 -15.56
N LYS A 26 19.10 -17.61 -14.97
CA LYS A 26 19.15 -17.82 -13.51
C LYS A 26 20.58 -17.93 -13.00
N ALA A 27 21.47 -18.63 -13.70
CA ALA A 27 22.89 -18.73 -13.36
C ALA A 27 23.58 -17.35 -13.42
N VAL A 28 23.37 -16.59 -14.50
CA VAL A 28 23.91 -15.23 -14.66
C VAL A 28 23.37 -14.26 -13.59
N ILE A 29 22.08 -14.32 -13.26
CA ILE A 29 21.47 -13.49 -12.20
C ILE A 29 22.04 -13.83 -10.81
N THR A 30 22.37 -15.11 -10.58
CA THR A 30 22.97 -15.56 -9.31
C THR A 30 24.42 -15.11 -9.19
N LEU A 31 25.16 -15.10 -10.31
CA LEU A 31 26.57 -14.70 -10.36
C LEU A 31 26.76 -13.17 -10.36
N ASN A 32 25.83 -12.44 -10.95
CA ASN A 32 25.77 -10.98 -10.94
C ASN A 32 24.47 -10.54 -10.26
N PRO A 33 24.37 -10.66 -8.93
CA PRO A 33 23.20 -10.15 -8.22
C PRO A 33 23.06 -8.65 -8.55
N PRO A 34 21.85 -8.17 -8.90
CA PRO A 34 21.66 -6.76 -9.21
C PRO A 34 22.16 -5.91 -8.05
N SER A 35 22.81 -4.79 -8.38
CA SER A 35 23.28 -3.83 -7.38
C SER A 35 22.11 -3.38 -6.50
N GLY A 36 22.43 -2.87 -5.30
CA GLY A 36 21.40 -2.36 -4.38
C GLY A 36 20.44 -1.38 -5.07
N ASP A 37 20.99 -0.49 -5.87
CA ASP A 37 20.24 0.52 -6.62
C ASP A 37 19.34 -0.08 -7.71
N GLU A 38 19.82 -1.08 -8.46
CA GLU A 38 19.03 -1.71 -9.51
C GLU A 38 17.88 -2.54 -8.92
N ARG A 39 18.13 -3.21 -7.78
CA ARG A 39 17.10 -3.93 -7.03
C ARG A 39 16.04 -2.96 -6.51
N GLN A 40 16.46 -1.85 -5.90
CA GLN A 40 15.55 -0.83 -5.38
C GLN A 40 14.67 -0.27 -6.52
N ARG A 41 15.28 0.10 -7.64
CA ARG A 41 14.56 0.59 -8.83
C ARG A 41 13.53 -0.41 -9.35
N LYS A 42 13.87 -1.70 -9.39
CA LYS A 42 12.94 -2.78 -9.80
C LYS A 42 11.74 -2.88 -8.85
N ILE A 43 11.97 -2.76 -7.54
CA ILE A 43 10.90 -2.76 -6.53
C ILE A 43 9.98 -1.55 -6.74
N GLU A 44 10.53 -0.35 -6.92
CA GLU A 44 9.73 0.87 -7.13
C GLU A 44 8.88 0.78 -8.39
N LEU A 45 9.45 0.28 -9.50
CA LEU A 45 8.72 0.03 -10.74
C LEU A 45 7.61 -1.00 -10.55
N HIS A 46 7.87 -2.05 -9.76
CA HIS A 46 6.86 -3.04 -9.43
C HIS A 46 5.70 -2.44 -8.63
N VAL A 47 5.95 -1.65 -7.58
CA VAL A 47 4.90 -0.98 -6.80
C VAL A 47 4.07 -0.05 -7.69
N LYS A 48 4.72 0.74 -8.55
CA LYS A 48 4.05 1.62 -9.51
C LYS A 48 3.18 0.84 -10.50
N HIS A 49 3.69 -0.27 -11.03
CA HIS A 49 2.95 -1.17 -11.90
C HIS A 49 1.71 -1.72 -11.19
N MET A 50 1.88 -2.26 -9.98
CA MET A 50 0.78 -2.83 -9.21
C MET A 50 -0.31 -1.81 -8.92
N CYS A 51 0.03 -0.56 -8.62
CA CYS A 51 -0.94 0.51 -8.51
C CYS A 51 -1.75 0.68 -9.80
N LYS A 52 -1.07 0.90 -10.93
CA LYS A 52 -1.74 1.14 -12.22
C LYS A 52 -2.61 -0.04 -12.66
N GLU A 53 -2.07 -1.25 -12.57
CA GLU A 53 -2.75 -2.49 -12.97
C GLU A 53 -3.99 -2.72 -12.10
N THR A 54 -3.87 -2.58 -10.77
CA THR A 54 -5.00 -2.75 -9.84
C THR A 54 -6.15 -1.81 -10.16
N MET A 55 -5.87 -0.54 -10.47
CA MET A 55 -6.90 0.45 -10.79
C MET A 55 -7.49 0.28 -12.19
N SER A 56 -6.80 -0.42 -13.09
CA SER A 56 -7.29 -0.68 -14.46
C SER A 56 -8.36 -1.78 -14.53
N PHE A 57 -8.42 -2.66 -13.53
CA PHE A 57 -9.42 -3.71 -13.47
C PHE A 57 -10.84 -3.16 -13.25
N PRO A 58 -11.89 -3.81 -13.78
CA PRO A 58 -13.27 -3.42 -13.50
C PRO A 58 -13.56 -3.41 -11.99
N LEU A 59 -14.38 -2.45 -11.55
CA LEU A 59 -14.78 -2.28 -10.15
C LEU A 59 -15.33 -3.59 -9.57
N ASN A 60 -14.80 -3.98 -8.40
CA ASN A 60 -15.14 -5.20 -7.66
C ASN A 60 -14.73 -6.53 -8.30
N SER A 61 -14.04 -6.51 -9.45
CA SER A 61 -13.60 -7.73 -10.11
C SER A 61 -12.60 -8.52 -9.24
N PRO A 62 -12.49 -9.84 -9.43
CA PRO A 62 -11.48 -10.66 -8.77
C PRO A 62 -10.04 -10.14 -9.00
N GLY A 63 -9.74 -9.67 -10.22
CA GLY A 63 -8.45 -9.07 -10.55
C GLY A 63 -8.13 -7.85 -9.70
N GLN A 64 -9.09 -6.91 -9.59
CA GLN A 64 -8.94 -5.73 -8.74
C GLN A 64 -8.71 -6.11 -7.26
N GLN A 65 -9.49 -7.07 -6.75
CA GLN A 65 -9.36 -7.51 -5.36
C GLN A 65 -8.01 -8.21 -5.09
N SER A 66 -7.50 -8.98 -6.04
CA SER A 66 -6.16 -9.57 -5.93
C SER A 66 -5.06 -8.50 -5.96
N GLY A 67 -5.17 -7.51 -6.86
CA GLY A 67 -4.26 -6.36 -6.90
C GLY A 67 -4.25 -5.57 -5.58
N LEU A 68 -5.42 -5.29 -5.02
CA LEU A 68 -5.55 -4.61 -3.72
C LEU A 68 -4.93 -5.42 -2.56
N LYS A 69 -5.00 -6.76 -2.59
CA LYS A 69 -4.32 -7.60 -1.59
C LYS A 69 -2.80 -7.45 -1.68
N ILE A 70 -2.25 -7.44 -2.90
CA ILE A 70 -0.81 -7.24 -3.14
C ILE A 70 -0.40 -5.85 -2.66
N LEU A 71 -1.16 -4.79 -3.00
CA LEU A 71 -0.90 -3.44 -2.49
C LEU A 71 -0.96 -3.40 -0.95
N GLY A 72 -1.88 -4.13 -0.33
CA GLY A 72 -1.97 -4.26 1.13
C GLY A 72 -0.78 -4.98 1.76
N GLN A 73 -0.05 -5.80 1.01
CA GLN A 73 1.22 -6.39 1.45
C GLN A 73 2.39 -5.44 1.20
N LEU A 74 2.46 -4.82 0.02
CA LEU A 74 3.53 -3.88 -0.31
C LEU A 74 3.56 -2.68 0.65
N THR A 75 2.40 -2.21 1.08
CA THR A 75 2.28 -1.08 2.01
C THR A 75 2.65 -1.41 3.45
N THR A 76 2.96 -2.65 3.82
CA THR A 76 3.52 -2.92 5.16
C THR A 76 4.93 -2.33 5.31
N ASP A 77 5.63 -2.10 4.20
CA ASP A 77 6.91 -1.38 4.18
C ASP A 77 6.67 0.10 3.85
N SER A 78 7.07 0.98 4.78
CA SER A 78 6.95 2.44 4.64
C SER A 78 7.74 3.01 3.46
N ASN A 79 8.77 2.31 2.97
CA ASN A 79 9.53 2.74 1.80
C ASN A 79 8.66 2.82 0.54
N HIS A 80 7.58 2.04 0.47
CA HIS A 80 6.67 2.05 -0.68
C HIS A 80 5.58 3.14 -0.59
N HIS A 81 5.39 3.76 0.57
CA HIS A 81 4.27 4.67 0.81
C HIS A 81 4.28 5.88 -0.12
N HIS A 82 5.44 6.48 -0.38
CA HIS A 82 5.55 7.63 -1.29
C HIS A 82 5.10 7.31 -2.72
N ILE A 83 5.21 6.04 -3.16
CA ILE A 83 4.73 5.60 -4.49
C ILE A 83 3.23 5.37 -4.44
N VAL A 84 2.74 4.65 -3.43
CA VAL A 84 1.33 4.29 -3.29
C VAL A 84 0.44 5.52 -3.01
N ALA A 85 0.99 6.58 -2.42
CA ALA A 85 0.30 7.85 -2.23
C ALA A 85 -0.22 8.45 -3.55
N ASN A 86 0.47 8.19 -4.68
CA ASN A 86 0.01 8.63 -6.01
C ASN A 86 -1.28 7.94 -6.46
N CYS A 87 -1.71 6.87 -5.79
CA CYS A 87 -2.88 6.07 -6.11
C CYS A 87 -4.07 6.40 -5.17
N PHE A 88 -3.94 7.42 -4.32
CA PHE A 88 -4.94 7.77 -3.31
C PHE A 88 -6.29 8.17 -3.89
N ALA A 89 -6.30 8.96 -4.97
CA ALA A 89 -7.55 9.40 -5.58
C ALA A 89 -8.41 8.20 -6.02
N GLU A 90 -7.78 7.22 -6.65
CA GLU A 90 -8.40 5.97 -7.08
C GLU A 90 -8.80 5.11 -5.89
N LEU A 91 -7.94 4.99 -4.86
CA LEU A 91 -8.29 4.25 -3.64
C LEU A 91 -9.53 4.83 -2.95
N PHE A 92 -9.64 6.15 -2.82
CA PHE A 92 -10.84 6.78 -2.23
C PHE A 92 -12.08 6.63 -3.11
N HIS A 93 -11.91 6.59 -4.43
CA HIS A 93 -12.99 6.26 -5.36
C HIS A 93 -13.48 4.82 -5.16
N LEU A 94 -12.57 3.85 -5.06
CA LEU A 94 -12.88 2.46 -4.75
C LEU A 94 -13.51 2.30 -3.36
N LEU A 95 -13.09 3.09 -2.37
CA LEU A 95 -13.69 3.11 -1.05
C LEU A 95 -15.16 3.55 -1.09
N SER A 96 -15.46 4.54 -1.94
CA SER A 96 -16.80 5.11 -2.08
C SER A 96 -17.76 4.17 -2.84
N LEU A 97 -17.32 3.61 -3.97
CA LEU A 97 -18.18 2.85 -4.88
C LEU A 97 -18.04 1.32 -4.76
N GLY A 98 -16.95 0.84 -4.16
CA GLY A 98 -16.67 -0.57 -4.03
C GLY A 98 -17.69 -1.28 -3.14
N ASN A 99 -17.85 -2.58 -3.35
CA ASN A 99 -18.60 -3.42 -2.44
C ASN A 99 -17.84 -3.62 -1.12
N ARG A 100 -18.50 -4.23 -0.13
CA ARG A 100 -17.94 -4.48 1.21
C ARG A 100 -16.55 -5.12 1.20
N LYS A 101 -16.30 -6.07 0.28
CA LYS A 101 -15.02 -6.78 0.16
C LYS A 101 -13.93 -5.88 -0.43
N THR A 102 -14.22 -5.14 -1.49
CA THR A 102 -13.30 -4.16 -2.07
C THR A 102 -12.95 -3.07 -1.06
N ARG A 103 -13.94 -2.52 -0.35
CA ARG A 103 -13.73 -1.53 0.73
C ARG A 103 -12.81 -2.05 1.82
N ASN A 104 -13.00 -3.30 2.25
CA ASN A 104 -12.14 -3.93 3.26
C ASN A 104 -10.67 -3.95 2.82
N LEU A 105 -10.41 -4.33 1.57
CA LEU A 105 -9.06 -4.38 1.03
C LEU A 105 -8.46 -2.99 0.88
N VAL A 106 -9.22 -2.02 0.41
CA VAL A 106 -8.79 -0.61 0.34
C VAL A 106 -8.46 -0.06 1.73
N LEU A 107 -9.32 -0.30 2.72
CA LEU A 107 -9.09 0.14 4.10
C LEU A 107 -7.82 -0.48 4.70
N LYS A 108 -7.48 -1.72 4.33
CA LYS A 108 -6.21 -2.33 4.74
C LYS A 108 -5.00 -1.57 4.17
N VAL A 109 -5.04 -1.20 2.88
CA VAL A 109 -3.99 -0.37 2.26
C VAL A 109 -3.91 0.98 2.99
N LEU A 110 -5.04 1.68 3.14
CA LEU A 110 -5.08 3.00 3.78
C LEU A 110 -4.66 2.98 5.26
N LEU A 111 -4.94 1.89 5.98
CA LEU A 111 -4.50 1.70 7.36
C LEU A 111 -2.97 1.68 7.44
N ASN A 112 -2.31 0.84 6.64
CA ASN A 112 -0.86 0.79 6.58
C ASN A 112 -0.27 2.17 6.22
N MET A 113 -0.86 2.84 5.23
CA MET A 113 -0.44 4.18 4.79
C MET A 113 -0.56 5.22 5.90
N SER A 114 -1.59 5.14 6.74
CA SER A 114 -1.83 6.10 7.82
C SER A 114 -0.79 6.05 8.95
N GLU A 115 0.00 4.97 9.06
CA GLU A 115 1.10 4.88 10.03
C GLU A 115 2.24 5.84 9.69
N ASN A 116 2.41 6.21 8.41
CA ASN A 116 3.39 7.19 7.97
C ASN A 116 2.80 8.61 8.00
N PRO A 117 3.46 9.59 8.64
CA PRO A 117 2.90 10.94 8.80
C PRO A 117 2.72 11.70 7.48
N ALA A 118 3.61 11.50 6.50
CA ALA A 118 3.51 12.16 5.20
C ALA A 118 2.30 11.61 4.41
N ALA A 119 2.17 10.29 4.34
CA ALA A 119 1.02 9.66 3.70
C ALA A 119 -0.29 9.98 4.43
N ALA A 120 -0.31 9.94 5.77
CA ALA A 120 -1.46 10.33 6.56
C ALA A 120 -1.88 11.78 6.32
N ARG A 121 -0.93 12.71 6.19
CA ARG A 121 -1.20 14.11 5.85
C ARG A 121 -1.90 14.24 4.51
N ASP A 122 -1.46 13.49 3.50
CA ASP A 122 -2.03 13.54 2.15
C ASP A 122 -3.47 12.96 2.11
N MET A 123 -3.87 12.20 3.13
CA MET A 123 -5.25 11.75 3.34
C MET A 123 -6.15 12.82 4.00
N ILE A 124 -5.60 13.94 4.48
CA ILE A 124 -6.35 15.04 5.12
C ILE A 124 -6.76 16.07 4.06
N ASN A 125 -7.64 15.65 3.17
CA ASN A 125 -8.31 16.54 2.22
C ASN A 125 -9.81 16.20 2.16
N THR A 126 -10.62 17.15 1.71
CA THR A 126 -12.08 17.03 1.73
C THR A 126 -12.63 15.78 1.04
N LYS A 127 -12.05 15.38 -0.12
CA LYS A 127 -12.49 14.20 -0.87
C LYS A 127 -12.17 12.90 -0.13
N ALA A 128 -10.94 12.80 0.40
CA ALA A 128 -10.49 11.65 1.19
C ALA A 128 -11.32 11.48 2.47
N LEU A 129 -11.53 12.58 3.20
CA LEU A 129 -12.32 12.59 4.43
C LEU A 129 -13.78 12.22 4.17
N ALA A 130 -14.37 12.70 3.07
CA ALA A 130 -15.72 12.31 2.67
C ALA A 130 -15.81 10.80 2.37
N ALA A 131 -14.86 10.24 1.62
CA ALA A 131 -14.82 8.81 1.31
C ALA A 131 -14.68 7.94 2.58
N LEU A 132 -13.80 8.33 3.51
CA LEU A 132 -13.63 7.65 4.79
C LEU A 132 -14.89 7.76 5.67
N LYS A 133 -15.56 8.91 5.68
CA LYS A 133 -16.80 9.13 6.42
C LYS A 133 -17.91 8.16 6.00
N LEU A 134 -18.00 7.81 4.71
CA LEU A 134 -19.01 6.87 4.18
C LEU A 134 -18.94 5.47 4.82
N ILE A 135 -17.78 5.08 5.38
CA ILE A 135 -17.61 3.78 6.03
C ILE A 135 -18.41 3.70 7.34
N PHE A 136 -18.66 4.82 8.02
CA PHE A 136 -19.42 4.85 9.27
C PHE A 136 -20.92 4.79 9.05
N ASN A 137 -21.42 3.64 8.58
CA ASN A 137 -22.84 3.37 8.42
C ASN A 137 -23.22 1.98 8.98
N GLN A 138 -24.47 1.81 9.39
CA GLN A 138 -24.96 0.59 10.06
C GLN A 138 -24.92 -0.67 9.19
N LYS A 139 -24.85 -0.54 7.86
CA LYS A 139 -24.80 -1.68 6.93
C LYS A 139 -23.37 -2.14 6.64
N GLU A 140 -22.37 -1.46 7.17
CA GLU A 140 -20.96 -1.75 6.90
C GLU A 140 -20.45 -2.91 7.77
N ALA A 141 -19.39 -3.59 7.31
CA ALA A 141 -18.77 -4.64 8.13
C ALA A 141 -18.08 -4.05 9.36
N LYS A 142 -18.21 -4.69 10.53
CA LYS A 142 -17.52 -4.28 11.76
C LYS A 142 -16.01 -4.13 11.56
N ALA A 143 -15.38 -5.04 10.81
CA ALA A 143 -13.95 -4.97 10.49
C ALA A 143 -13.58 -3.68 9.72
N ASN A 144 -14.44 -3.22 8.81
CA ASN A 144 -14.23 -1.98 8.05
C ASN A 144 -14.34 -0.76 8.97
N LEU A 145 -15.31 -0.76 9.89
CA LEU A 145 -15.43 0.29 10.90
C LEU A 145 -14.17 0.37 11.77
N VAL A 146 -13.66 -0.77 12.25
CA VAL A 146 -12.43 -0.83 13.06
C VAL A 146 -11.24 -0.28 12.28
N SER A 147 -11.05 -0.67 11.02
CA SER A 147 -9.97 -0.13 10.18
C SER A 147 -10.10 1.38 9.98
N ALA A 148 -11.31 1.89 9.73
CA ALA A 148 -11.53 3.32 9.57
C ALA A 148 -11.23 4.10 10.87
N VAL A 149 -11.67 3.60 12.03
CA VAL A 149 -11.32 4.19 13.33
C VAL A 149 -9.81 4.23 13.55
N ALA A 150 -9.11 3.12 13.25
CA ALA A 150 -7.66 3.05 13.40
C ALA A 150 -6.91 4.07 12.51
N ILE A 151 -7.35 4.27 11.26
CA ILE A 151 -6.82 5.33 10.37
C ILE A 151 -6.97 6.71 11.03
N PHE A 152 -8.16 7.00 11.56
CA PHE A 152 -8.44 8.27 12.23
C PHE A 152 -7.61 8.46 13.51
N ILE A 153 -7.36 7.40 14.27
CA ILE A 153 -6.47 7.41 15.43
C ILE A 153 -5.03 7.74 15.01
N ASN A 154 -4.52 7.10 13.95
CA ASN A 154 -3.17 7.39 13.45
C ASN A 154 -3.02 8.85 13.02
N ILE A 155 -3.99 9.39 12.27
CA ILE A 155 -4.02 10.81 11.88
C ILE A 155 -4.02 11.72 13.12
N LYS A 156 -4.89 11.44 14.10
CA LYS A 156 -4.96 12.21 15.35
C LYS A 156 -3.64 12.18 16.11
N GLU A 157 -2.99 11.02 16.20
CA GLU A 157 -1.72 10.88 16.90
C GLU A 157 -0.58 11.62 16.22
N HIS A 158 -0.52 11.62 14.88
CA HIS A 158 0.45 12.41 14.15
C HIS A 158 0.26 13.92 14.35
N ILE A 159 -0.98 14.40 14.39
CA ILE A 159 -1.29 15.80 14.73
C ILE A 159 -0.86 16.11 16.17
N ARG A 160 -1.21 15.23 17.12
CA ARG A 160 -0.86 15.39 18.55
C ARG A 160 0.65 15.44 18.77
N LYS A 161 1.42 14.67 18.00
CA LYS A 161 2.89 14.64 18.04
C LYS A 161 3.55 15.82 17.31
N GLY A 162 2.77 16.63 16.59
CA GLY A 162 3.30 17.72 15.76
C GLY A 162 3.92 17.27 14.43
N SER A 163 3.82 15.98 14.08
CA SER A 163 4.33 15.44 12.81
C SER A 163 3.46 15.84 11.60
N ILE A 164 2.22 16.25 11.85
CA ILE A 164 1.30 16.80 10.85
C ILE A 164 0.78 18.14 11.34
N VAL A 165 0.92 19.16 10.49
CA VAL A 165 0.24 20.46 10.64
C VAL A 165 -0.83 20.55 9.56
N VAL A 166 -2.09 20.64 9.97
CA VAL A 166 -3.22 20.81 9.04
C VAL A 166 -3.43 22.30 8.81
N VAL A 167 -2.98 22.78 7.65
CA VAL A 167 -3.04 24.21 7.30
C VAL A 167 -4.41 24.60 6.73
N ASP A 168 -5.07 23.70 6.00
CA ASP A 168 -6.39 23.97 5.43
C ASP A 168 -7.50 23.89 6.49
N HIS A 169 -8.11 25.05 6.78
CA HIS A 169 -9.18 25.16 7.77
C HIS A 169 -10.41 24.31 7.41
N VAL A 170 -10.74 24.16 6.13
CA VAL A 170 -11.90 23.37 5.71
C VAL A 170 -11.69 21.88 6.02
N SER A 171 -10.53 21.34 5.66
CA SER A 171 -10.16 19.95 5.95
C SER A 171 -10.01 19.71 7.45
N TYR A 172 -9.44 20.66 8.20
CA TYR A 172 -9.37 20.58 9.66
C TYR A 172 -10.76 20.51 10.30
N ASN A 173 -11.66 21.41 9.93
CA ASN A 173 -13.03 21.43 10.47
C ASN A 173 -13.79 20.15 10.11
N THR A 174 -13.62 19.66 8.88
CA THR A 174 -14.21 18.39 8.42
C THR A 174 -13.69 17.21 9.25
N LEU A 175 -12.38 17.15 9.48
CA LEU A 175 -11.75 16.12 10.30
C LEU A 175 -12.25 16.15 11.74
N MET A 176 -12.35 17.34 12.35
CA MET A 176 -12.86 17.50 13.71
C MET A 176 -14.34 17.12 13.84
N ALA A 177 -15.16 17.42 12.82
CA ALA A 177 -16.55 16.97 12.78
C ALA A 177 -16.63 15.43 12.74
N ILE A 178 -15.82 14.78 11.90
CA ILE A 178 -15.77 13.31 11.83
C ILE A 178 -15.35 12.71 13.17
N PHE A 179 -14.32 13.24 13.83
CA PHE A 179 -13.90 12.74 15.14
C PHE A 179 -15.02 12.79 16.20
N ARG A 180 -15.84 13.85 16.19
CA ARG A 180 -16.99 13.96 17.10
C ARG A 180 -18.06 12.93 16.77
N GLU A 181 -18.40 12.76 15.49
CA GLU A 181 -19.41 11.80 15.04
C GLU A 181 -19.00 10.36 15.34
N VAL A 182 -17.75 9.99 15.04
CA VAL A 182 -17.21 8.64 15.30
C VAL A 182 -17.21 8.32 16.80
N LYS A 183 -16.89 9.30 17.65
CA LYS A 183 -16.96 9.13 19.11
C LYS A 183 -18.38 8.73 19.56
N VAL A 184 -19.41 9.40 19.05
CA VAL A 184 -20.81 9.09 19.36
C VAL A 184 -21.21 7.68 18.89
N ILE A 185 -20.66 7.19 17.79
CA ILE A 185 -20.92 5.84 17.28
C ILE A 185 -20.28 4.76 18.17
N ILE A 186 -19.09 5.02 18.70
CA ILE A 186 -18.34 4.07 19.54
C ILE A 186 -18.94 3.99 20.96
N GLU A 187 -19.49 5.09 21.48
CA GLU A 187 -20.06 5.18 22.83
C GLU A 187 -21.52 4.65 22.94
N ARG A 188 -22.10 4.15 21.84
CA ARG A 188 -23.44 3.53 21.78
C ARG A 188 -23.33 2.01 21.65
#